data_AF-A0A972U0H1-F1
#
_entry.id   AF-A0A972U0H1-F1
#
_cell.length_a   1.000
_cell.length_b   1.000
_cell.length_c   1.000
_cell.angle_alpha   90.00
_cell.angle_beta   90.00
_cell.angle_gamma   90.00
#
_symmetry.space_group_name_H-M   'P 1'
#
loop_
_entity.id
_entity.type
_entity.pdbx_description
1 polymer ?
#
loop_
_entity_poly.entity_id
_entity_poly.type
_entity_poly.pdbx_seq_one_letter_code
_entity_poly.pdbx_strand_id
1 'polypeptide(L)'
;PGRSILQRFITRFDRIPFDFAPGPEPGVLQVGPARIADVICFEIAYDEVVRDGVRAGGRAIAVQTNNATYSCDGVGGSAQPEQQAAMSSIRAVEHGRSVLIAATSGVTAIIAPDGTVTEQAPLLAPSQIVGEVPLRDSQTIATRMGAVPEWLVVVATGIAVLFLLIGSRRERLQHRDETPSPGTSE
;
A
#
# COMPACT_ATOMS: atom_id res chain seq x y z
N PRO A 1 -20.35 0.71 -1.26
CA PRO A 1 -21.30 0.77 -2.40
C PRO A 1 -21.49 -0.64 -2.99
N GLY A 2 -22.69 -1.01 -3.45
CA GLY A 2 -22.94 -2.35 -4.02
C GLY A 2 -23.21 -3.47 -3.02
N ARG A 3 -23.25 -3.18 -1.71
CA ARG A 3 -23.52 -4.15 -0.63
C ARG A 3 -24.83 -4.92 -0.82
N SER A 4 -25.88 -4.23 -1.24
CA SER A 4 -27.21 -4.83 -1.51
C SER A 4 -27.21 -5.87 -2.63
N ILE A 5 -26.25 -5.81 -3.55
CA ILE A 5 -26.07 -6.78 -4.64
C ILE A 5 -25.20 -7.93 -4.13
N LEU A 6 -24.07 -7.64 -3.49
CA LEU A 6 -23.10 -8.64 -3.04
C LEU A 6 -23.64 -9.51 -1.90
N GLN A 7 -24.45 -8.97 -0.99
CA GLN A 7 -25.06 -9.71 0.11
C GLN A 7 -26.00 -10.83 -0.38
N ARG A 8 -26.50 -10.76 -1.61
CA ARG A 8 -27.30 -11.85 -2.22
C ARG A 8 -26.48 -13.10 -2.47
N PHE A 9 -25.16 -12.95 -2.63
CA PHE A 9 -24.23 -14.03 -2.97
C PHE A 9 -23.27 -14.35 -1.83
N ILE A 10 -22.99 -13.40 -0.93
CA ILE A 10 -22.01 -13.53 0.15
C ILE A 10 -22.70 -13.31 1.49
N THR A 11 -23.13 -14.40 2.12
CA THR A 11 -23.81 -14.39 3.44
C THR A 11 -22.93 -13.89 4.59
N ARG A 12 -21.61 -13.81 4.41
CA ARG A 12 -20.69 -13.28 5.44
C ARG A 12 -20.94 -11.81 5.77
N PHE A 13 -21.58 -11.04 4.88
CA PHE A 13 -21.93 -9.65 5.16
C PHE A 13 -22.91 -9.53 6.33
N ASP A 14 -23.74 -10.54 6.60
CA ASP A 14 -24.69 -10.53 7.72
C ASP A 14 -23.99 -10.47 9.08
N ARG A 15 -22.69 -10.81 9.15
CA ARG A 15 -21.87 -10.72 10.37
C ARG A 15 -21.36 -9.31 10.68
N ILE A 16 -21.48 -8.37 9.74
CA ILE A 16 -21.05 -6.98 9.89
C ILE A 16 -22.26 -6.09 9.66
N PRO A 17 -23.14 -5.90 10.66
CA PRO A 17 -24.47 -5.30 10.44
C PRO A 17 -24.45 -3.81 10.05
N PHE A 18 -23.32 -3.13 10.22
CA PHE A 18 -23.17 -1.70 9.93
C PHE A 18 -21.94 -1.44 9.07
N ASP A 19 -22.03 -0.44 8.20
CA ASP A 19 -20.90 0.04 7.40
C ASP A 19 -20.11 1.12 8.17
N PHE A 20 -18.80 1.14 8.01
CA PHE A 20 -17.94 2.21 8.49
C PHE A 20 -17.91 3.37 7.49
N ALA A 21 -17.76 4.60 8.00
CA ALA A 21 -17.54 5.79 7.19
C ALA A 21 -16.06 6.20 7.26
N PRO A 22 -15.46 6.69 6.16
CA PRO A 22 -14.11 7.21 6.17
C PRO A 22 -14.00 8.48 7.02
N GLY A 23 -12.83 8.70 7.62
CA GLY A 23 -12.52 9.96 8.29
C GLY A 23 -12.38 11.13 7.29
N PRO A 24 -12.66 12.38 7.73
CA PRO A 24 -12.60 13.54 6.84
C PRO A 24 -11.17 14.09 6.63
N GLU A 25 -10.21 13.69 7.48
CA GLU A 25 -8.85 14.23 7.52
C GLU A 25 -7.83 13.10 7.71
N PRO A 26 -6.54 13.32 7.37
CA PRO A 26 -5.48 12.36 7.65
C PRO A 26 -5.38 12.02 9.15
N GLY A 27 -5.20 10.74 9.47
CA GLY A 27 -5.04 10.26 10.84
C GLY A 27 -3.74 10.76 11.46
N VAL A 28 -3.79 11.83 12.26
CA VAL A 28 -2.66 12.31 13.06
C VAL A 28 -3.07 12.51 14.51
N LEU A 29 -2.38 11.84 15.42
CA LEU A 29 -2.64 11.91 16.86
C LEU A 29 -1.57 12.76 17.55
N GLN A 30 -2.01 13.68 18.42
CA GLN A 30 -1.11 14.44 19.29
C GLN A 30 -0.90 13.66 20.59
N VAL A 31 0.34 13.24 20.86
CA VAL A 31 0.74 12.49 22.05
C VAL A 31 1.87 13.23 22.75
N GLY A 32 1.54 14.02 23.77
CA GLY A 32 2.51 14.90 24.44
C GLY A 32 3.18 15.83 23.43
N PRO A 33 4.53 15.84 23.29
CA PRO A 33 5.22 16.64 22.27
C PRO A 33 5.31 15.97 20.88
N ALA A 34 4.82 14.75 20.73
CA ALA A 34 4.89 13.98 19.48
C ALA A 34 3.59 14.08 18.67
N ARG A 35 3.72 14.17 17.34
CA ARG A 35 2.62 13.94 16.39
C ARG A 35 2.84 12.58 15.75
N ILE A 36 1.86 11.71 15.78
CA ILE A 36 1.95 10.33 15.30
C ILE A 36 1.00 10.18 14.11
N ALA A 37 1.51 9.75 12.96
CA ALA A 37 0.66 9.32 11.86
C ALA A 37 0.03 7.99 12.25
N ASP A 38 -1.29 7.95 12.39
CA ASP A 38 -2.05 6.78 12.78
C ASP A 38 -2.52 6.04 11.53
N VAL A 39 -2.24 4.75 11.48
CA VAL A 39 -2.51 3.88 10.34
C VAL A 39 -3.20 2.61 10.87
N ILE A 40 -4.41 2.34 10.39
CA ILE A 40 -5.24 1.27 10.91
C ILE A 40 -5.14 0.06 9.99
N CYS A 41 -4.60 -1.03 10.52
CA CYS A 41 -4.62 -2.35 9.92
C CYS A 41 -4.08 -2.35 8.47
N PHE A 42 -4.95 -2.61 7.48
CA PHE A 42 -4.60 -2.72 6.07
C PHE A 42 -4.19 -1.39 5.43
N GLU A 43 -4.45 -0.25 6.08
CA GLU A 43 -4.07 1.07 5.56
C GLU A 43 -2.56 1.20 5.31
N ILE A 44 -1.73 0.42 6.02
CA ILE A 44 -0.28 0.43 5.82
C ILE A 44 0.16 -0.02 4.41
N ALA A 45 -0.71 -0.78 3.72
CA ALA A 45 -0.48 -1.21 2.36
C ALA A 45 -0.76 -0.09 1.34
N TYR A 46 -1.45 0.99 1.73
CA TYR A 46 -1.86 2.07 0.83
C TYR A 46 -0.96 3.30 0.99
N ASP A 47 -0.21 3.60 -0.07
CA ASP A 47 0.79 4.68 -0.13
C ASP A 47 0.23 6.03 0.31
N GLU A 48 -0.94 6.41 -0.21
CA GLU A 48 -1.55 7.72 0.03
C GLU A 48 -1.90 7.94 1.51
N VAL A 49 -2.45 6.93 2.19
CA VAL A 49 -2.89 7.05 3.59
C VAL A 49 -1.70 7.33 4.50
N VAL A 50 -0.63 6.55 4.36
CA VAL A 50 0.58 6.70 5.17
C VAL A 50 1.27 8.03 4.85
N ARG A 51 1.39 8.35 3.56
CA ARG A 51 2.01 9.59 3.09
C ARG A 51 1.28 10.83 3.59
N ASP A 52 -0.05 10.83 3.58
CA ASP A 52 -0.86 11.96 4.03
C ASP A 52 -0.72 12.19 5.53
N GLY A 53 -0.69 11.14 6.35
CA GLY A 53 -0.40 11.25 7.78
C GLY A 53 0.99 11.85 8.05
N VAL A 54 2.02 11.45 7.31
CA VAL A 54 3.37 12.03 7.42
C VAL A 54 3.40 13.48 6.95
N ARG A 55 2.72 13.81 5.84
CA ARG A 55 2.63 15.18 5.31
C ARG A 55 1.85 16.12 6.22
N ALA A 56 0.86 15.60 6.95
CA ALA A 56 0.11 16.31 7.98
C ALA A 56 0.92 16.53 9.29
N GLY A 57 2.18 16.08 9.33
CA GLY A 57 3.12 16.36 10.42
C GLY A 57 3.40 15.17 11.33
N GLY A 58 3.02 13.95 10.94
CA GLY A 58 3.42 12.73 11.63
C GLY A 58 4.95 12.57 11.70
N ARG A 59 5.47 12.51 12.93
CA ARG A 59 6.90 12.42 13.25
C ARG A 59 7.36 10.98 13.54
N ALA A 60 6.41 10.08 13.73
CA ALA A 60 6.51 8.63 13.71
C ALA A 60 5.19 8.05 13.19
N ILE A 61 5.15 6.77 12.86
CA ILE A 61 3.97 6.06 12.37
C ILE A 61 3.56 5.02 13.42
N ALA A 62 2.28 4.97 13.75
CA ALA A 62 1.70 3.88 14.54
C ALA A 62 0.79 3.04 13.65
N VAL A 63 0.97 1.73 13.68
CA VAL A 63 0.15 0.74 12.97
C VAL A 63 -0.62 -0.05 14.00
N GLN A 64 -1.92 0.23 14.12
CA GLN A 64 -2.81 -0.51 15.01
C GLN A 64 -3.52 -1.60 14.22
N THR A 65 -3.33 -2.87 14.58
CA THR A 65 -3.86 -3.99 13.78
C THR A 65 -4.38 -5.15 14.61
N ASN A 66 -5.27 -5.94 14.01
CA ASN A 66 -5.72 -7.22 14.54
C ASN A 66 -5.62 -8.25 13.42
N ASN A 67 -4.60 -9.10 13.47
CA ASN A 67 -4.34 -10.07 12.41
C ASN A 67 -4.92 -11.46 12.75
N ALA A 68 -5.89 -11.55 13.66
CA ALA A 68 -6.40 -12.84 14.16
C ALA A 68 -6.99 -13.70 13.05
N THR A 69 -7.67 -13.05 12.08
CA THR A 69 -8.24 -13.73 10.91
C THR A 69 -7.20 -14.41 10.02
N TYR A 70 -5.95 -13.94 10.06
CA TYR A 70 -4.87 -14.37 9.19
C TYR A 70 -3.78 -15.15 9.93
N SER A 71 -3.84 -15.19 11.26
CA SER A 71 -2.85 -15.82 12.12
C SER A 71 -2.84 -17.34 11.93
N CYS A 72 -1.66 -17.95 11.80
CA CYS A 72 -1.50 -19.40 11.79
C CYS A 72 -1.68 -19.96 13.22
N ASP A 73 -2.81 -20.62 13.48
CA ASP A 73 -3.12 -21.26 14.77
C ASP A 73 -2.92 -22.78 14.77
N GLY A 74 -2.20 -23.30 13.76
CA GLY A 74 -1.84 -24.72 13.65
C GLY A 74 -2.79 -25.58 12.81
N VAL A 75 -3.92 -25.03 12.32
CA VAL A 75 -4.84 -25.73 11.39
C VAL A 75 -5.04 -24.96 10.09
N GLY A 76 -4.84 -23.64 10.11
CA GLY A 76 -4.83 -22.76 8.94
C GLY A 76 -4.28 -21.38 9.30
N GLY A 77 -3.87 -20.63 8.28
CA GLY A 77 -3.39 -19.25 8.39
C GLY A 77 -2.63 -18.84 7.14
N SER A 78 -2.27 -17.56 7.06
CA SER A 78 -1.56 -17.00 5.90
C SER A 78 -0.34 -16.23 6.36
N ALA A 79 0.62 -16.00 5.46
CA ALA A 79 1.78 -15.14 5.71
C ALA A 79 1.44 -13.64 5.73
N GLN A 80 0.16 -13.27 5.80
CA GLN A 80 -0.30 -11.89 5.74
C GLN A 80 0.22 -11.04 6.91
N PRO A 81 0.27 -11.51 8.18
CA PRO A 81 0.83 -10.73 9.28
C PRO A 81 2.30 -10.35 9.04
N GLU A 82 3.09 -11.29 8.52
CA GLU A 82 4.51 -11.08 8.18
C GLU A 82 4.66 -10.15 6.97
N GLN A 83 3.81 -10.30 5.94
CA GLN A 83 3.79 -9.41 4.79
C GLN A 83 3.43 -7.98 5.19
N GLN A 84 2.45 -7.80 6.08
CA GLN A 84 2.07 -6.48 6.60
C GLN A 84 3.21 -5.84 7.41
N ALA A 85 3.93 -6.63 8.21
CA ALA A 85 5.13 -6.15 8.91
C ALA A 85 6.24 -5.75 7.92
N ALA A 86 6.46 -6.53 6.86
CA ALA A 86 7.42 -6.18 5.81
C ALA A 86 7.02 -4.90 5.06
N MET A 87 5.72 -4.71 4.75
CA MET A 87 5.22 -3.45 4.20
C MET A 87 5.48 -2.28 5.15
N SER A 88 5.31 -2.49 6.45
CA SER A 88 5.63 -1.48 7.47
C SER A 88 7.11 -1.09 7.45
N SER A 89 8.03 -2.04 7.25
CA SER A 89 9.46 -1.75 7.04
C SER A 89 9.71 -0.88 5.80
N ILE A 90 9.00 -1.15 4.69
CA ILE A 90 9.11 -0.33 3.48
C ILE A 90 8.60 1.10 3.76
N ARG A 91 7.47 1.25 4.46
CA ARG A 91 6.95 2.59 4.83
C ARG A 91 7.88 3.35 5.75
N ALA A 92 8.58 2.66 6.65
CA ALA A 92 9.60 3.26 7.52
C ALA A 92 10.70 3.91 6.69
N VAL A 93 11.24 3.18 5.70
CA VAL A 93 12.26 3.66 4.75
C VAL A 93 11.73 4.79 3.88
N GLU A 94 10.55 4.57 3.29
CA GLU A 94 9.93 5.50 2.34
C GLU A 94 9.75 6.88 2.97
N HIS A 95 9.27 6.94 4.22
CA HIS A 95 8.99 8.19 4.90
C HIS A 95 10.11 8.66 5.83
N GLY A 96 11.14 7.84 6.05
CA GLY A 96 12.17 8.11 7.04
C GLY A 96 11.54 8.31 8.42
N ARG A 97 10.69 7.37 8.84
CA ARG A 97 9.95 7.42 10.11
C ARG A 97 10.11 6.10 10.84
N SER A 98 10.20 6.16 12.16
CA SER A 98 10.01 4.96 12.97
C SER A 98 8.56 4.49 12.84
N VAL A 99 8.37 3.18 12.76
CA VAL A 99 7.05 2.54 12.71
C VAL A 99 6.86 1.68 13.95
N LEU A 100 5.75 1.87 14.63
CA LEU A 100 5.35 1.16 15.83
C LEU A 100 4.16 0.28 15.48
N ILE A 101 4.35 -1.04 15.40
CA ILE A 101 3.26 -1.98 15.12
C ILE A 101 2.69 -2.46 16.45
N ALA A 102 1.47 -2.07 16.75
CA ALA A 102 0.70 -2.53 17.90
C ALA A 102 -0.38 -3.50 17.41
N ALA A 103 -0.04 -4.80 17.40
CA ALA A 103 -0.97 -5.84 16.97
C ALA A 103 -1.65 -6.51 18.17
N THR A 104 -2.97 -6.68 18.14
CA THR A 104 -3.70 -7.53 19.11
C THR A 104 -3.32 -9.01 18.93
N SER A 105 -3.03 -9.41 17.70
CA SER A 105 -2.56 -10.73 17.30
C SER A 105 -1.73 -10.59 16.02
N GLY A 106 -0.71 -11.43 15.88
CA GLY A 106 0.29 -11.32 14.81
C GLY A 106 1.57 -10.62 15.28
N VAL A 107 2.24 -9.90 14.36
CA VAL A 107 3.53 -9.26 14.61
C VAL A 107 3.33 -7.92 15.35
N THR A 108 3.90 -7.81 16.54
CA THR A 108 4.09 -6.56 17.28
C THR A 108 5.57 -6.23 17.28
N ALA A 109 5.94 -5.04 16.81
CA ALA A 109 7.34 -4.68 16.56
C ALA A 109 7.59 -3.17 16.55
N ILE A 110 8.85 -2.78 16.78
CA ILE A 110 9.38 -1.45 16.50
C ILE A 110 10.31 -1.55 15.29
N ILE A 111 10.14 -0.63 14.35
CA ILE A 111 10.93 -0.55 13.12
C ILE A 111 11.61 0.82 13.07
N ALA A 112 12.91 0.82 12.85
CA ALA A 112 13.72 2.02 12.68
C ALA A 112 13.45 2.71 11.33
N PRO A 113 13.81 4.00 11.17
CA PRO A 113 13.62 4.74 9.92
C PRO A 113 14.34 4.18 8.69
N ASP A 114 15.27 3.24 8.87
CA ASP A 114 15.96 2.53 7.78
C ASP A 114 15.31 1.17 7.44
N GLY A 115 14.17 0.85 8.05
CA GLY A 115 13.41 -0.38 7.81
C GLY A 115 13.82 -1.55 8.70
N THR A 116 14.87 -1.40 9.53
CA THR A 116 15.33 -2.45 10.44
C THR A 116 14.32 -2.68 11.56
N VAL A 117 13.93 -3.93 11.79
CA VAL A 117 13.14 -4.31 12.97
C VAL A 117 14.07 -4.29 14.18
N THR A 118 13.87 -3.35 15.09
CA THR A 118 14.74 -3.18 16.28
C THR A 118 14.26 -4.01 17.46
N GLU A 119 12.94 -4.17 17.59
CA GLU A 119 12.31 -4.95 18.65
C GLU A 119 11.13 -5.71 18.07
N GLN A 120 10.94 -6.96 18.49
CA GLN A 120 9.80 -7.78 18.08
C GLN A 120 9.33 -8.67 19.23
N ALA A 121 8.03 -8.64 19.51
CA ALA A 121 7.42 -9.46 20.54
C ALA A 121 7.20 -10.89 20.04
N PRO A 122 7.22 -11.90 20.93
CA PRO A 122 6.84 -13.26 20.59
C PRO A 122 5.43 -13.31 19.98
N LEU A 123 5.27 -14.12 18.94
CA LEU A 123 3.97 -14.34 18.30
C LEU A 123 3.03 -15.09 19.25
N LEU A 124 1.74 -14.72 19.22
CA LEU A 124 0.65 -15.38 19.94
C LEU A 124 0.83 -15.44 21.47
N ALA A 125 1.65 -14.55 22.05
CA ALA A 125 1.86 -14.45 23.48
C ALA A 125 1.56 -13.02 23.98
N PRO A 126 0.88 -12.87 25.14
CA PRO A 126 0.73 -11.58 25.79
C PRO A 126 2.11 -10.95 26.04
N SER A 127 2.37 -9.81 25.42
CA SER A 127 3.69 -9.19 25.39
C SER A 127 3.57 -7.66 25.36
N GLN A 128 4.63 -6.98 25.77
CA GLN A 128 4.79 -5.54 25.61
C GLN A 128 6.20 -5.25 25.08
N ILE A 129 6.33 -4.21 24.27
CA ILE A 129 7.63 -3.67 23.86
C ILE A 129 7.73 -2.24 24.38
N VAL A 130 8.88 -1.91 24.96
CA VAL A 130 9.24 -0.55 25.36
C VAL A 130 10.57 -0.22 24.70
N GLY A 131 10.61 0.87 23.93
CA GLY A 131 11.81 1.32 23.24
C GLY A 131 11.75 2.80 22.92
N GLU A 132 12.92 3.43 22.83
CA GLU A 132 13.05 4.81 22.37
C GLU A 132 13.11 4.85 20.84
N VAL A 133 12.34 5.75 20.23
CA VAL A 133 12.31 5.92 18.77
C VAL A 133 12.59 7.37 18.39
N PRO A 134 13.38 7.62 17.33
CA PRO A 134 13.61 8.96 16.84
C PRO A 134 12.33 9.54 16.21
N LEU A 135 11.97 10.74 16.66
CA LEU A 135 10.98 11.58 15.97
C LEU A 135 11.67 12.41 14.89
N ARG A 136 11.14 12.41 13.68
CA ARG A 136 11.73 13.16 12.55
C ARG A 136 10.71 14.11 11.92
N ASP A 137 11.20 15.27 11.49
CA ASP A 137 10.38 16.30 10.83
C ASP A 137 10.69 16.41 9.33
N SER A 138 11.84 15.91 8.89
CA SER A 138 12.24 15.94 7.48
C SER A 138 11.34 15.05 6.62
N GLN A 139 11.15 15.43 5.35
CA GLN A 139 10.47 14.60 4.35
C GLN A 139 11.49 14.06 3.35
N THR A 140 11.42 12.75 3.07
CA THR A 140 12.24 12.09 2.05
C THR A 140 11.83 12.53 0.64
N ILE A 141 12.67 12.22 -0.35
CA ILE A 141 12.32 12.43 -1.76
C ILE A 141 11.08 11.63 -2.13
N ALA A 142 10.99 10.37 -1.69
CA ALA A 142 9.81 9.53 -1.92
C ALA A 142 8.53 10.17 -1.36
N THR A 143 8.54 10.67 -0.12
CA THR A 143 7.39 11.38 0.48
C THR A 143 7.01 12.63 -0.31
N ARG A 144 7.98 13.34 -0.89
CA ARG A 144 7.71 14.56 -1.68
C ARG A 144 7.15 14.23 -3.05
N MET A 145 7.68 13.22 -3.73
CA MET A 145 7.29 12.85 -5.10
C MET A 145 6.02 11.99 -5.13
N GLY A 146 5.83 11.08 -4.17
CA GLY A 146 4.76 10.06 -4.22
C GLY A 146 4.74 9.31 -5.53
N ALA A 147 3.54 9.08 -6.09
CA ALA A 147 3.33 8.33 -7.33
C ALA A 147 3.80 9.03 -8.62
N VAL A 148 4.41 10.22 -8.56
CA VAL A 148 4.87 10.95 -9.76
C VAL A 148 5.79 10.12 -10.65
N PRO A 149 6.85 9.43 -10.14
CA PRO A 149 7.70 8.59 -10.97
C PRO A 149 6.94 7.46 -11.67
N GLU A 150 5.94 6.87 -11.00
CA GLU A 150 5.13 5.79 -11.54
C GLU A 150 4.29 6.28 -12.72
N TRP A 151 3.61 7.41 -12.56
CA TRP A 151 2.83 8.03 -13.63
C TRP A 151 3.70 8.41 -14.83
N LEU A 152 4.92 8.90 -14.62
CA LEU A 152 5.86 9.20 -15.71
C LEU A 152 6.20 7.93 -16.51
N VAL A 153 6.46 6.81 -15.84
CA VAL A 153 6.74 5.53 -16.48
C VAL A 153 5.52 5.01 -17.24
N VAL A 154 4.32 5.09 -16.65
CA VAL A 154 3.06 4.68 -17.29
C VAL A 154 2.80 5.48 -18.56
N VAL A 155 2.92 6.81 -18.49
CA VAL A 155 2.70 7.70 -19.64
C VAL A 155 3.75 7.47 -20.73
N ALA A 156 5.04 7.37 -20.37
CA ALA A 156 6.11 7.10 -21.33
C ALA A 156 5.90 5.76 -22.05
N THR A 157 5.54 4.72 -21.31
CA THR A 157 5.24 3.40 -21.86
C THR A 157 4.02 3.45 -22.79
N GLY A 158 2.96 4.15 -22.40
CA GLY A 158 1.77 4.33 -23.24
C GLY A 158 2.07 5.04 -24.55
N ILE A 159 2.89 6.10 -24.50
CA ILE A 159 3.36 6.82 -25.69
C ILE A 159 4.19 5.90 -26.60
N ALA A 160 5.13 5.13 -26.04
CA ALA A 160 5.95 4.20 -26.80
C ALA A 160 5.10 3.14 -27.52
N VAL A 161 4.14 2.53 -26.82
CA VAL A 161 3.20 1.56 -27.41
C VAL A 161 2.39 2.21 -28.53
N LEU A 162 1.89 3.43 -28.34
CA LEU A 162 1.14 4.15 -29.37
C LEU A 162 1.97 4.38 -30.63
N PHE A 163 3.24 4.78 -30.50
CA PHE A 163 4.15 4.95 -31.64
C PHE A 163 4.37 3.65 -32.41
N LEU A 164 4.56 2.52 -31.71
CA LEU A 164 4.72 1.20 -32.34
C LEU A 164 3.45 0.76 -33.10
N LEU A 165 2.28 1.02 -32.53
CA LEU A 165 0.99 0.70 -33.18
C LEU A 165 0.77 1.56 -34.43
N ILE A 166 1.12 2.84 -34.41
CA ILE A 166 1.02 3.73 -35.58
C ILE A 166 2.03 3.32 -36.65
N GLY A 167 3.28 3.02 -36.29
CA GLY A 167 4.32 2.55 -37.21
C GLY A 167 3.92 1.26 -37.92
N SER A 168 3.49 0.24 -37.18
CA SER A 168 3.07 -1.04 -37.75
C SER A 168 1.79 -0.97 -38.60
N ARG A 169 0.95 0.06 -38.43
CA ARG A 169 -0.19 0.34 -39.31
C ARG A 169 0.25 1.02 -40.60
N ARG A 170 1.21 1.95 -40.53
CA ARG A 170 1.78 2.62 -41.71
C ARG A 170 2.51 1.64 -42.61
N GLU A 171 3.34 0.77 -42.05
CA GLU A 171 4.05 -0.28 -42.81
C GLU A 171 3.08 -1.24 -43.50
N ARG A 172 2.00 -1.66 -42.81
CA ARG A 172 0.96 -2.53 -43.40
C ARG A 172 0.18 -1.88 -44.53
N LEU A 173 -0.07 -0.57 -44.46
CA LEU A 173 -0.75 0.16 -45.53
C LEU A 173 0.16 0.32 -46.75
N GLN A 174 1.44 0.65 -46.54
CA GLN A 174 2.44 0.75 -47.62
C GLN A 174 2.63 -0.59 -48.34
N HIS A 175 2.75 -1.70 -47.59
CA HIS A 175 2.95 -3.03 -48.18
C HIS A 175 1.72 -3.54 -48.97
N ARG A 176 0.51 -3.04 -48.66
CA ARG A 176 -0.73 -3.39 -49.37
C ARG A 176 -0.88 -2.65 -50.70
N ASP A 177 -0.42 -1.39 -50.77
CA ASP A 177 -0.43 -0.63 -52.02
C ASP A 177 0.64 -1.13 -53.03
N GLU A 178 1.68 -1.81 -52.57
CA GLU A 178 2.74 -2.37 -53.42
C GLU A 178 2.41 -3.75 -54.03
N THR A 179 1.29 -4.38 -53.67
CA THR A 179 0.92 -5.68 -54.24
C THR A 179 0.10 -5.45 -55.52
N PRO A 180 0.58 -5.82 -56.73
CA PRO A 180 -0.16 -5.55 -57.96
C PRO A 180 -1.45 -6.37 -58.00
N SER A 181 -2.55 -5.76 -58.45
CA SER A 181 -3.79 -6.49 -58.76
C SER A 181 -3.46 -7.63 -59.73
N PRO A 182 -3.96 -8.87 -59.52
CA PRO A 182 -3.80 -9.92 -60.51
C PRO A 182 -4.48 -9.43 -61.79
N GLY A 183 -3.69 -9.23 -62.84
CA GLY A 183 -4.22 -8.84 -64.14
C GLY A 183 -5.22 -9.89 -64.61
N THR A 184 -6.42 -9.45 -64.96
CA THR A 184 -7.36 -10.22 -65.77
C THR A 184 -6.71 -10.44 -67.14
N SER A 185 -6.13 -11.62 -67.36
CA SER A 185 -5.78 -12.09 -68.70
C SER A 185 -7.03 -12.73 -69.31
N GLU A 186 -7.64 -12.02 -70.27
CA GLU A 186 -8.50 -12.59 -71.32
C GLU A 186 -7.69 -13.47 -72.28
#